data_AF-A0A851CXS4-F1
#
_entry.id   AF-A0A851CXS4-F1
#
_cell.length_a   1.000
_cell.length_b   1.000
_cell.length_c   1.000
_cell.angle_alpha   90.00
_cell.angle_beta   90.00
_cell.angle_gamma   90.00
#
_symmetry.space_group_name_H-M   'P 1'
#
loop_
_entity.id
_entity.type
_entity.pdbx_description
1 polymer ?
#
loop_
_entity_poly.entity_id
_entity_poly.type
_entity_poly.pdbx_seq_one_letter_code
_entity_poly.pdbx_strand_id
1 'polypeptide(L)' 'QVDFWRHPTSPNLPVDLRVPFPSLQAVKVFLESNSFSYTTMIKDVQELLDEEKQAMMRSGRTKRSSRMFDFGSYHTIEEV' A
#
# COMPACT_ATOMS: atom_id res chain seq x y z
N GLN A 1 14.89 6.71 4.65
CA GLN A 1 14.13 7.40 3.57
C GLN A 1 12.69 6.98 3.68
N VAL A 2 11.75 7.92 3.53
CA VAL A 2 10.29 7.68 3.63
C VAL A 2 9.64 7.84 2.26
N ASP A 3 8.44 7.30 2.09
CA ASP A 3 7.72 7.28 0.82
C ASP A 3 6.37 8.00 0.96
N PHE A 4 6.10 9.00 0.12
CA PHE A 4 4.88 9.81 0.18
C PHE A 4 3.83 9.21 -0.75
N TRP A 5 2.77 8.66 -0.17
CA TRP A 5 1.61 8.17 -0.92
C TRP A 5 0.66 9.31 -1.29
N ARG A 6 0.57 10.31 -0.41
CA ARG A 6 -0.12 11.57 -0.68
C ARG A 6 0.79 12.72 -0.31
N HIS A 7 1.24 13.46 -1.33
CA HIS A 7 2.15 14.59 -1.14
C HIS A 7 1.47 15.77 -0.42
N PRO A 8 2.25 16.56 0.35
CA PRO A 8 1.77 17.81 0.91
C PRO A 8 1.46 18.80 -0.22
N THR A 9 0.22 19.30 -0.25
CA THR A 9 -0.28 20.18 -1.32
C THR A 9 -0.71 21.55 -0.78
N SER A 10 -1.30 21.60 0.41
CA SER A 10 -1.60 22.85 1.12
C SER A 10 -1.61 22.61 2.63
N PRO A 11 -1.55 23.69 3.46
CA PRO A 11 -1.83 23.56 4.89
C PRO A 11 -3.19 22.92 5.13
N ASN A 12 -3.31 22.17 6.23
CA ASN A 12 -4.54 21.47 6.67
C ASN A 12 -5.05 20.33 5.77
N LEU A 13 -4.36 20.00 4.66
CA LEU A 13 -4.63 18.76 3.94
C LEU A 13 -3.80 17.61 4.52
N PRO A 14 -4.37 16.40 4.64
CA PRO A 14 -3.63 15.26 5.16
C PRO A 14 -2.52 14.84 4.19
N VAL A 15 -1.47 14.25 4.77
CA VAL A 15 -0.31 13.69 4.09
C VAL A 15 -0.24 12.22 4.47
N ASP A 16 -0.12 11.36 3.47
CA ASP A 16 -0.04 9.91 3.68
C ASP A 16 1.39 9.47 3.40
N LEU A 17 2.00 8.81 4.40
CA LEU A 17 3.41 8.45 4.41
C LEU A 17 3.58 6.97 4.73
N ARG A 18 4.24 6.24 3.83
CA ARG A 18 4.76 4.92 4.13
C ARG A 18 6.15 5.06 4.75
N VAL A 19 6.28 4.49 5.93
CA VAL A 19 7.52 4.50 6.70
C VAL A 19 8.12 3.09 6.74
N PRO A 20 9.35 2.88 6.24
CA PRO A 20 10.04 1.61 6.43
C PRO A 20 10.23 1.29 7.91
N PHE A 21 10.03 0.03 8.29
CA PHE A 21 10.12 -0.44 9.68
C PHE A 21 11.38 0.02 10.43
N PRO A 22 12.60 -0.03 9.85
CA PRO A 22 13.82 0.43 10.54
C PRO A 22 13.80 1.91 10.94
N SER A 23 13.03 2.73 10.23
CA SER A 23 12.91 4.18 10.48
C SER A 23 11.65 4.57 11.28
N LEU A 24 10.78 3.62 11.61
CA LEU A 24 9.47 3.91 12.20
C LEU A 24 9.58 4.67 13.51
N GLN A 25 10.48 4.25 14.40
CA GLN A 25 10.66 4.91 15.70
C GLN A 25 11.18 6.34 15.54
N ALA A 26 12.16 6.55 14.67
CA ALA A 26 12.72 7.88 14.42
C ALA A 26 11.66 8.85 13.86
N VAL A 27 10.81 8.37 12.94
CA VAL A 27 9.73 9.18 12.37
C VAL A 27 8.66 9.52 13.42
N LYS A 28 8.25 8.56 14.27
CA LYS A 28 7.28 8.85 15.35
C LYS A 28 7.79 9.91 16.32
N VAL A 29 9.04 9.78 16.77
CA VAL A 29 9.70 10.78 17.64
C VAL A 29 9.75 12.15 16.96
N PHE A 30 10.04 12.20 15.66
CA PHE A 30 10.03 13.45 14.91
C PHE A 30 8.63 14.08 14.86
N LEU A 31 7.58 13.30 14.61
CA LEU A 31 6.21 13.81 14.57
C LEU A 31 5.77 14.34 15.94
N GLU A 32 6.06 13.60 17.01
CA GLU A 32 5.70 13.96 18.39
C GLU A 32 6.45 15.23 18.86
N SER A 33 7.76 15.32 18.60
CA SER A 33 8.56 16.49 18.97
C SER A 33 8.14 17.76 18.23
N ASN A 34 7.56 17.64 17.04
CA ASN A 34 7.03 18.76 16.26
C ASN A 34 5.50 18.95 16.41
N SER A 35 4.86 18.24 17.34
CA SER A 35 3.41 18.32 17.59
C SER A 35 2.54 18.00 16.37
N PHE A 36 3.02 17.17 15.44
CA PHE A 36 2.20 16.66 14.35
C PHE A 36 1.30 15.53 14.87
N SER A 37 -0.01 15.74 14.74
CA SER A 37 -0.99 14.67 14.97
C SER A 37 -0.93 13.65 13.83
N TYR A 38 -0.96 12.37 14.16
CA TYR A 38 -0.91 11.29 13.18
C TYR A 38 -1.77 10.10 13.61
N THR A 39 -2.15 9.29 12.63
CA THR A 39 -2.85 8.02 12.83
C THR A 39 -2.26 6.95 11.92
N THR A 40 -2.15 5.72 12.40
CA THR A 40 -1.72 4.59 11.56
C THR A 40 -2.91 4.06 10.76
N MET A 41 -2.94 4.34 9.45
CA MET A 41 -3.97 3.83 8.55
C MET A 41 -3.75 2.35 8.20
N ILE A 42 -2.51 1.99 7.88
CA ILE A 42 -2.09 0.62 7.54
C ILE A 42 -0.96 0.24 8.49
N LYS A 43 -1.17 -0.85 9.25
CA LYS A 43 -0.19 -1.32 10.24
C LYS A 43 0.98 -2.03 9.59
N ASP A 44 0.68 -2.91 8.64
CA ASP A 44 1.66 -3.65 7.86
C ASP A 44 1.25 -3.66 6.39
N VAL A 45 2.11 -3.09 5.55
CA VAL A 45 1.90 -3.08 4.09
C VAL A 45 2.16 -4.47 3.50
N GLN A 46 3.02 -5.27 4.12
CA GLN A 46 3.35 -6.61 3.64
C GLN A 46 2.14 -7.55 3.71
N GLU A 47 1.34 -7.44 4.77
CA GLU A 47 0.10 -8.24 4.93
C GLU A 47 -0.86 -8.01 3.75
N LEU A 48 -1.08 -6.75 3.35
CA LEU A 48 -1.92 -6.41 2.21
C LEU A 48 -1.35 -6.91 0.87
N LEU A 49 -0.03 -6.81 0.69
CA LEU A 49 0.63 -7.32 -0.52
C LEU A 49 0.54 -8.85 -0.61
N ASP A 50 0.64 -9.55 0.51
CA ASP A 50 0.49 -10.99 0.57
C ASP A 50 -0.94 -11.41 0.21
N GLU A 51 -1.95 -10.71 0.73
CA GLU A 51 -3.36 -10.94 0.37
C GLU A 51 -3.64 -10.73 -1.12
N GLU A 52 -3.14 -9.63 -1.69
CA GLU A 52 -3.27 -9.32 -3.11
C GLU A 52 -2.63 -10.41 -3.98
N LYS A 53 -1.40 -10.83 -3.63
CA LYS A 53 -0.69 -11.91 -4.34
C LYS A 53 -1.45 -13.22 -4.28
N GLN A 54 -2.03 -13.58 -3.14
CA GLN A 54 -2.88 -14.77 -3.01
C GLN A 54 -4.17 -14.67 -3.83
N ALA A 55 -4.78 -13.49 -3.93
CA ALA A 55 -5.93 -13.25 -4.80
C ALA A 55 -5.56 -13.46 -6.28
N MET A 56 -4.42 -12.92 -6.73
CA MET A 56 -3.92 -13.12 -8.11
C MET A 56 -3.63 -14.59 -8.43
N MET A 57 -3.04 -15.35 -7.49
CA MET A 57 -2.81 -16.79 -7.68
C MET A 57 -4.11 -17.58 -7.83
N ARG A 58 -5.15 -17.18 -7.09
CA ARG A 58 -6.49 -17.80 -7.19
C ARG A 58 -7.16 -17.47 -8.52
N SER A 59 -7.14 -16.20 -8.94
CA SER A 59 -7.75 -15.79 -10.22
C SER A 59 -7.02 -16.42 -11.41
N GLY A 60 -5.68 -16.48 -11.41
CA GLY A 60 -4.90 -17.13 -12.47
C GLY A 60 -5.21 -18.62 -12.64
N ARG A 61 -5.51 -19.34 -11.55
CA ARG A 61 -5.97 -20.75 -11.62
C ARG A 61 -7.33 -20.88 -12.31
N THR A 62 -8.26 -19.97 -12.02
CA THR A 62 -9.61 -19.94 -12.61
C THR A 62 -9.61 -19.46 -14.07
N LYS A 63 -8.71 -18.55 -14.45
CA LYS A 63 -8.59 -18.09 -15.84
C LYS A 63 -8.16 -19.21 -16.79
N ARG A 64 -7.29 -20.14 -16.37
CA ARG A 64 -6.88 -21.29 -17.22
C ARG A 64 -8.05 -22.18 -17.65
N SER A 65 -9.20 -22.11 -16.97
CA SER A 65 -10.41 -22.84 -17.34
C SER A 65 -11.48 -22.00 -18.05
N SER A 66 -11.33 -20.66 -18.13
CA SER A 66 -12.27 -19.73 -18.76
C SER A 66 -11.66 -19.03 -19.98
N ARG A 67 -12.39 -18.94 -21.10
CA ARG A 67 -11.92 -18.23 -22.31
C ARG A 67 -12.12 -16.71 -22.28
N MET A 68 -12.71 -16.16 -21.22
CA MET A 68 -13.05 -14.73 -21.12
C MET A 68 -12.12 -14.01 -20.14
N PHE A 69 -11.66 -12.81 -20.53
CA PHE A 69 -10.81 -11.97 -19.69
C PHE A 69 -11.60 -11.43 -18.48
N ASP A 70 -11.01 -11.54 -17.29
CA ASP A 70 -11.63 -11.09 -16.04
C ASP A 70 -11.16 -9.67 -15.67
N PHE A 71 -11.99 -8.66 -15.92
CA PHE A 71 -11.68 -7.26 -15.57
C PHE A 71 -11.75 -6.95 -14.06
N GLY A 72 -12.25 -7.87 -13.24
CA GLY A 72 -12.37 -7.70 -11.78
C GLY A 72 -11.11 -8.11 -11.00
N SER A 73 -10.09 -8.61 -11.68
CA SER A 73 -8.84 -9.09 -11.08
C SER A 73 -7.64 -8.29 -11.59
N TYR A 74 -6.56 -8.28 -10.82
CA TYR A 74 -5.24 -7.85 -11.31
C TYR A 74 -4.63 -8.90 -12.25
N HIS A 75 -3.78 -8.43 -13.16
CA HIS A 75 -3.11 -9.21 -14.22
C HIS A 75 -1.65 -8.79 -14.33
N THR A 76 -0.79 -9.68 -14.82
CA THR A 76 0.58 -9.31 -15.20
C THR A 76 0.58 -8.56 -16.53
N ILE A 77 1.70 -7.90 -16.86
CA ILE A 77 1.80 -7.15 -18.12
C ILE A 77 1.72 -8.05 -19.35
N GLU A 78 2.13 -9.31 -19.24
CA GLU A 78 2.04 -10.30 -20.32
C GLU A 78 0.61 -10.82 -20.54
N GLU A 79 -0.27 -10.66 -19.55
CA GLU A 79 -1.67 -11.06 -19.62
C GLU A 79 -2.57 -9.99 -20.27
N VAL A 80 -2.05 -8.76 -20.47
CA VAL A 80 -2.77 -7.59 -21.03
C VAL A 80 -2.27 -7.27 -22.44
#